data_AF-A0A957FCN7-F1
#
_entry.id   AF-A0A957FCN7-F1
#
_cell.length_a   1.000
_cell.length_b   1.000
_cell.length_c   1.000
_cell.angle_alpha   90.00
_cell.angle_beta   90.00
_cell.angle_gamma   90.00
#
_symmetry.space_group_name_H-M   'P 1'
#
loop_
_entity.id
_entity.type
_entity.pdbx_description
1 polymer ?
#
loop_
_entity_poly.entity_id
_entity_poly.type
_entity_poly.pdbx_seq_one_letter_code
_entity_poly.pdbx_strand_id
1 'polypeptide(L)'
;NVREKLGLAYYAYSRLQGGIGPLPWYAGAGVAPENVDKAIQAILQEVERIQQEPVPAAELADSQAYITGSMPVGLETNAGLANVITDMAYYELGLDYLQRYPDLIRAITPQHVQAAAQKYLSTEQIAIAIAGSVDGYQ
;
A
#
# COMPACT_ATOMS: atom_id res chain seq x y z
N ASN A 1 -11.58 4.68 -3.94
CA ASN A 1 -12.13 5.00 -5.29
C ASN A 1 -12.62 3.78 -6.10
N VAL A 2 -11.82 2.72 -6.34
CA VAL A 2 -12.26 1.54 -7.12
C VAL A 2 -13.42 0.75 -6.47
N ARG A 3 -13.34 0.46 -5.16
CA ARG A 3 -14.42 -0.24 -4.42
C ARG A 3 -15.51 0.71 -3.94
N GLU A 4 -15.13 1.85 -3.35
CA GLU A 4 -16.09 2.77 -2.72
C GLU A 4 -16.89 3.64 -3.69
N LYS A 5 -16.32 4.08 -4.82
CA LYS A 5 -17.02 4.99 -5.76
C LYS A 5 -17.55 4.31 -7.01
N LEU A 6 -16.88 3.25 -7.46
CA LEU A 6 -17.23 2.61 -8.73
C LEU A 6 -18.02 1.30 -8.54
N GLY A 7 -17.96 0.66 -7.37
CA GLY A 7 -18.67 -0.61 -7.12
C GLY A 7 -18.24 -1.77 -8.03
N LEU A 8 -17.13 -1.61 -8.75
CA LEU A 8 -16.72 -2.52 -9.84
C LEU A 8 -15.87 -3.70 -9.34
N ALA A 9 -15.41 -3.67 -8.09
CA ALA A 9 -14.44 -4.61 -7.57
C ALA A 9 -14.94 -5.38 -6.35
N TYR A 10 -14.78 -6.71 -6.41
CA TYR A 10 -14.97 -7.62 -5.27
C TYR A 10 -13.93 -7.36 -4.19
N TYR A 11 -12.70 -7.00 -4.58
CA TYR A 11 -11.64 -6.54 -3.70
C TYR A 11 -10.73 -5.55 -4.44
N ALA A 12 -10.13 -4.63 -3.71
CA ALA A 12 -9.03 -3.78 -4.19
C ALA A 12 -8.02 -3.63 -3.05
N TYR A 13 -6.74 -3.75 -3.34
CA TYR A 13 -5.67 -3.61 -2.37
C TYR A 13 -4.40 -3.03 -3.02
N SER A 14 -3.51 -2.51 -2.19
CA SER A 14 -2.13 -2.19 -2.57
C SER A 14 -1.17 -2.82 -1.57
N ARG A 15 0.02 -3.18 -2.04
CA ARG A 15 1.09 -3.72 -1.21
C ARG A 15 2.40 -3.05 -1.58
N LEU A 16 3.14 -2.66 -0.56
CA LEU A 16 4.54 -2.29 -0.68
C LEU A 16 5.35 -3.41 -0.01
N GLN A 17 6.31 -3.98 -0.73
CA GLN A 17 7.25 -4.91 -0.13
C GLN A 17 8.52 -4.14 0.24
N GLY A 18 8.86 -4.11 1.53
CA GLY A 18 10.12 -3.55 2.02
C GLY A 18 11.18 -4.65 2.13
N GLY A 19 12.44 -4.31 1.83
CA GLY A 19 13.55 -5.25 1.93
C GLY A 19 14.85 -4.71 1.35
N ILE A 20 15.87 -5.56 1.26
CA ILE A 20 17.17 -5.17 0.70
C ILE A 20 17.07 -5.13 -0.83
N GLY A 21 17.29 -3.96 -1.41
CA GLY A 21 17.23 -3.72 -2.86
C GLY A 21 15.87 -3.21 -3.34
N PRO A 22 15.69 -2.98 -4.66
CA PRO A 22 14.43 -2.52 -5.21
C PRO A 22 13.39 -3.63 -5.15
N LEU A 23 12.27 -3.36 -4.48
CA LEU A 23 11.13 -4.26 -4.41
C LEU A 23 9.88 -3.56 -4.96
N PRO A 24 8.96 -4.30 -5.60
CA PRO A 24 7.84 -3.69 -6.26
C PRO A 24 6.81 -3.18 -5.26
N TRP A 25 6.26 -2.02 -5.57
CA TRP A 25 4.89 -1.71 -5.18
C TRP A 25 3.95 -2.33 -6.22
N TYR A 26 2.83 -2.89 -5.77
CA TYR A 26 1.79 -3.36 -6.67
C TYR A 26 0.40 -3.13 -6.08
N ALA A 27 -0.56 -2.85 -6.96
CA ALA A 27 -1.98 -2.77 -6.64
C ALA A 27 -2.75 -3.81 -7.44
N GLY A 28 -3.81 -4.35 -6.84
CA GLY A 28 -4.63 -5.39 -7.45
C GLY A 28 -6.11 -5.16 -7.18
N ALA A 29 -6.95 -5.52 -8.15
CA ALA A 29 -8.39 -5.52 -8.00
C ALA A 29 -9.00 -6.72 -8.73
N GLY A 30 -10.01 -7.35 -8.11
CA GLY A 30 -10.83 -8.37 -8.76
C GLY A 30 -12.11 -7.75 -9.31
N VAL A 31 -12.26 -7.70 -10.63
CA VAL A 31 -13.39 -7.05 -11.31
C VAL A 31 -14.04 -7.97 -12.35
N ALA A 32 -15.28 -7.68 -12.74
CA ALA A 32 -15.93 -8.35 -13.86
C ALA A 32 -15.18 -8.08 -15.18
N PRO A 33 -15.14 -9.02 -16.15
CA PRO A 33 -14.38 -8.87 -17.40
C PRO A 33 -14.63 -7.54 -18.14
N GLU A 34 -15.88 -7.10 -18.19
CA GLU A 34 -16.31 -5.85 -18.85
C GLU A 34 -15.82 -4.57 -18.14
N ASN A 35 -15.25 -4.69 -16.95
CA ASN A 35 -14.80 -3.58 -16.11
C ASN A 35 -13.27 -3.52 -15.95
N VAL A 36 -12.51 -4.40 -16.61
CA VAL A 36 -11.04 -4.47 -16.51
C VAL A 36 -10.40 -3.13 -16.84
N ASP A 37 -10.73 -2.54 -18.00
CA ASP A 37 -10.14 -1.26 -18.42
C ASP A 37 -10.51 -0.11 -17.48
N LYS A 38 -11.75 -0.10 -16.99
CA LYS A 38 -12.21 0.90 -16.00
C LYS A 38 -11.45 0.78 -14.68
N ALA A 39 -11.15 -0.44 -14.25
CA ALA A 39 -10.40 -0.71 -13.03
C ALA A 39 -8.94 -0.26 -13.16
N ILE A 40 -8.30 -0.57 -14.30
CA ILE A 40 -6.94 -0.12 -14.62
C ILE A 40 -6.88 1.41 -14.61
N GLN A 41 -7.78 2.07 -15.34
CA GLN A 41 -7.85 3.53 -15.39
C GLN A 41 -8.04 4.14 -14.00
N ALA A 42 -8.94 3.59 -13.18
CA ALA A 42 -9.17 4.09 -11.83
C ALA A 42 -7.98 3.90 -10.89
N ILE A 43 -7.19 2.82 -11.04
CA ILE A 43 -5.95 2.62 -10.27
C ILE A 43 -4.89 3.64 -10.70
N LEU A 44 -4.69 3.81 -12.00
CA LEU A 44 -3.73 4.77 -12.55
C LEU A 44 -4.05 6.21 -12.13
N GLN A 45 -5.32 6.60 -12.25
CA GLN A 45 -5.80 7.92 -11.80
C GLN A 45 -5.58 8.12 -10.31
N GLU A 46 -5.77 7.09 -9.49
CA GLU A 46 -5.47 7.22 -8.06
C GLU A 46 -3.99 7.45 -7.83
N VAL A 47 -3.11 6.69 -8.49
CA VAL A 47 -1.66 6.85 -8.40
C VAL A 47 -1.21 8.25 -8.84
N GLU A 48 -1.80 8.80 -9.91
CA GLU A 48 -1.55 10.18 -10.33
C GLU A 48 -2.04 11.20 -9.30
N ARG A 49 -3.23 10.99 -8.73
CA ARG A 49 -3.82 11.88 -7.73
C ARG A 49 -2.91 12.01 -6.50
N ILE A 50 -2.42 10.90 -5.94
CA ILE A 50 -1.51 10.93 -4.77
C ILE A 50 -0.15 11.57 -5.07
N GLN A 51 0.26 11.63 -6.34
CA GLN A 51 1.45 12.37 -6.74
C GLN A 51 1.18 13.88 -6.84
N GLN A 52 0.00 14.28 -7.31
CA GLN A 52 -0.34 15.68 -7.58
C GLN A 52 -0.90 16.40 -6.35
N GLU A 53 -1.63 15.69 -5.50
CA GLU A 53 -2.36 16.25 -4.36
C GLU A 53 -2.01 15.52 -3.05
N PRO A 54 -1.76 16.25 -1.95
CA PRO A 54 -1.61 15.62 -0.64
C PRO A 54 -2.84 14.82 -0.24
N VAL A 55 -2.64 13.67 0.40
CA VAL A 55 -3.75 12.90 0.99
C VAL A 55 -4.48 13.74 2.05
N PRO A 56 -5.82 13.62 2.16
CA PRO A 56 -6.56 14.29 3.22
C PRO A 56 -6.03 13.90 4.60
N ALA A 57 -5.89 14.88 5.50
CA ALA A 57 -5.35 14.65 6.84
C ALA A 57 -6.17 13.62 7.65
N ALA A 58 -7.50 13.60 7.46
CA ALA A 58 -8.38 12.62 8.11
C ALA A 58 -8.10 11.18 7.62
N GLU A 59 -7.96 10.99 6.30
CA GLU A 59 -7.65 9.67 5.72
C GLU A 59 -6.28 9.16 6.16
N LEU A 60 -5.29 10.07 6.25
CA LEU A 60 -3.98 9.72 6.80
C LEU A 60 -4.08 9.34 8.28
N ALA A 61 -4.83 10.09 9.09
CA ALA A 61 -5.01 9.80 10.50
C ALA A 61 -5.69 8.43 10.73
N ASP A 62 -6.70 8.10 9.94
CA ASP A 62 -7.37 6.80 9.98
C ASP A 62 -6.40 5.66 9.64
N SER A 63 -5.57 5.86 8.60
CA SER A 63 -4.55 4.90 8.19
C SER A 63 -3.46 4.71 9.27
N GLN A 64 -2.99 5.79 9.88
CA GLN A 64 -2.03 5.76 10.99
C GLN A 64 -2.62 5.03 12.21
N ALA A 65 -3.88 5.28 12.56
CA ALA A 65 -4.57 4.61 13.65
C ALA A 65 -4.71 3.11 13.37
N TYR A 66 -5.09 2.72 12.15
CA TYR A 66 -5.18 1.32 11.76
C TYR A 66 -3.82 0.60 11.86
N ILE A 67 -2.76 1.17 11.27
CA ILE A 67 -1.42 0.56 11.29
C ILE A 67 -0.93 0.40 12.72
N THR A 68 -0.98 1.46 13.52
CA THR A 68 -0.51 1.43 14.92
C THR A 68 -1.36 0.52 15.81
N GLY A 69 -2.68 0.42 15.57
CA GLY A 69 -3.57 -0.47 16.30
C GLY A 69 -3.46 -1.95 15.90
N SER A 70 -3.03 -2.24 14.66
CA SER A 70 -2.88 -3.62 14.18
C SER A 70 -1.57 -4.27 14.65
N MET A 71 -0.54 -3.48 14.96
CA MET A 71 0.77 -4.01 15.38
C MET A 71 0.70 -4.91 16.63
N PRO A 72 0.06 -4.51 17.75
CA PRO A 72 -0.05 -5.39 18.93
C PRO A 72 -0.68 -6.74 18.62
N VAL A 73 -1.72 -6.78 17.79
CA VAL A 73 -2.41 -8.01 17.38
C VAL A 73 -1.45 -8.95 16.63
N GLY A 74 -0.58 -8.39 15.78
CA GLY A 74 0.44 -9.16 15.08
C GLY A 74 1.48 -9.79 16.02
N LEU A 75 1.69 -9.22 17.21
CA LEU A 75 2.66 -9.67 18.20
C LEU A 75 2.11 -10.70 19.19
N GLU A 76 0.80 -10.98 19.17
CA GLU A 76 0.17 -11.93 20.11
C GLU A 76 0.59 -13.39 19.88
N THR A 77 1.09 -13.72 18.69
CA THR A 77 1.54 -15.07 18.35
C THR A 77 3.06 -15.19 18.42
N ASN A 78 3.55 -16.35 18.85
CA ASN A 78 5.00 -16.64 18.84
C ASN A 78 5.62 -16.46 17.45
N ALA A 79 4.89 -16.84 16.39
CA ALA A 79 5.35 -16.67 15.02
C ALA A 79 5.44 -15.18 14.63
N GLY A 80 4.44 -14.38 14.97
CA GLY A 80 4.45 -12.94 14.71
C GLY A 80 5.56 -12.21 15.45
N LEU A 81 5.75 -12.53 16.74
CA LEU A 81 6.86 -11.98 17.53
C LEU A 81 8.23 -12.38 16.96
N ALA A 82 8.41 -13.66 16.60
CA ALA A 82 9.66 -14.14 16.02
C ALA A 82 10.00 -13.45 14.69
N ASN A 83 8.99 -13.23 13.82
CA ASN A 83 9.19 -12.50 12.57
C ASN A 83 9.66 -11.06 12.83
N VAL A 84 8.99 -10.34 13.73
CA VAL A 84 9.34 -8.94 14.04
C VAL A 84 10.74 -8.82 14.64
N ILE A 85 11.12 -9.70 15.57
CA ILE A 85 12.48 -9.72 16.14
C ILE A 85 13.52 -10.01 15.05
N THR A 86 13.22 -10.94 14.15
CA THR A 86 14.09 -11.30 13.03
C THR A 86 14.29 -10.10 12.10
N ASP A 87 13.22 -9.41 11.73
CA ASP A 87 13.27 -8.21 10.89
C ASP A 87 14.05 -7.08 11.58
N MET A 88 13.81 -6.85 12.88
CA MET A 88 14.55 -5.85 13.67
C MET A 88 16.06 -6.12 13.68
N ALA A 89 16.47 -7.38 13.81
CA ALA A 89 17.87 -7.76 13.76
C ALA A 89 18.45 -7.66 12.34
N TYR A 90 17.71 -8.13 11.34
CA TYR A 90 18.15 -8.16 9.95
C TYR A 90 18.30 -6.78 9.32
N TYR A 91 17.40 -5.85 9.64
CA TYR A 91 17.44 -4.46 9.17
C TYR A 91 18.09 -3.49 10.17
N GLU A 92 18.71 -4.00 11.24
CA GLU A 92 19.42 -3.20 12.26
C GLU A 92 18.56 -2.05 12.86
N LEU A 93 17.28 -2.31 13.12
CA LEU A 93 16.31 -1.27 13.51
C LEU A 93 16.46 -0.77 14.95
N GLY A 94 17.25 -1.47 15.77
CA GLY A 94 17.43 -1.22 17.20
C GLY A 94 16.40 -1.95 18.08
N LEU A 95 16.79 -2.29 19.31
CA LEU A 95 15.96 -3.05 20.26
C LEU A 95 14.72 -2.27 20.75
N ASP A 96 14.74 -0.96 20.62
CA ASP A 96 13.66 -0.04 20.99
C ASP A 96 12.68 0.23 19.83
N TYR A 97 12.86 -0.39 18.66
CA TYR A 97 12.07 -0.10 17.46
C TYR A 97 10.56 -0.23 17.69
N LEU A 98 10.11 -1.28 18.39
CA LEU A 98 8.69 -1.47 18.68
C LEU A 98 8.09 -0.38 19.57
N GLN A 99 8.91 0.24 20.41
CA GLN A 99 8.49 1.36 21.26
C GLN A 99 8.39 2.66 20.45
N ARG A 100 9.32 2.87 19.51
CA ARG A 100 9.33 4.03 18.60
C ARG A 100 8.34 3.92 17.45
N TYR A 101 7.96 2.72 17.04
CA TYR A 101 7.16 2.48 15.83
C TYR A 101 5.87 3.30 15.77
N PRO A 102 5.04 3.39 16.83
CA PRO A 102 3.84 4.22 16.78
C PRO A 102 4.12 5.70 16.50
N ASP A 103 5.21 6.24 17.07
CA ASP A 103 5.58 7.64 16.89
C ASP A 103 6.18 7.89 15.50
N LEU A 104 6.97 6.94 14.99
CA LEU A 104 7.45 6.97 13.60
C LEU A 104 6.30 7.03 12.60
N ILE A 105 5.25 6.23 12.81
CA ILE A 105 4.05 6.23 11.95
C ILE A 105 3.27 7.54 12.09
N ARG A 106 3.07 8.05 13.31
CA ARG A 106 2.34 9.31 13.55
C ARG A 106 3.08 10.56 13.05
N ALA A 107 4.40 10.52 12.97
CA ALA A 107 5.22 11.60 12.43
C ALA A 107 5.10 11.74 10.89
N ILE A 108 4.50 10.77 10.21
CA ILE A 108 4.24 10.84 8.77
C ILE A 108 3.21 11.95 8.50
N THR A 109 3.50 12.80 7.51
CA THR A 109 2.64 13.90 7.08
C THR A 109 2.09 13.62 5.67
N PRO A 110 1.03 14.32 5.24
CA PRO A 110 0.56 14.21 3.85
C PRO A 110 1.65 14.52 2.83
N GLN A 111 2.56 15.44 3.16
CA GLN A 111 3.69 15.81 2.30
C GLN A 111 4.73 14.69 2.21
N HIS A 112 5.00 13.95 3.30
CA HIS A 112 5.86 12.77 3.24
C HIS A 112 5.28 11.69 2.31
N VAL A 113 3.96 11.47 2.38
CA VAL A 113 3.26 10.52 1.51
C VAL A 113 3.35 10.95 0.05
N GLN A 114 3.06 12.22 -0.25
CA GLN A 114 3.13 12.76 -1.61
C GLN A 114 4.55 12.68 -2.17
N ALA A 115 5.56 13.08 -1.39
CA ALA A 115 6.96 13.02 -1.82
C ALA A 115 7.41 11.58 -2.10
N ALA A 116 6.96 10.61 -1.29
CA ALA A 116 7.22 9.20 -1.55
C ALA A 116 6.51 8.72 -2.83
N ALA A 117 5.25 9.12 -3.04
CA ALA A 117 4.51 8.78 -4.26
C ALA A 117 5.22 9.32 -5.51
N GLN A 118 5.62 10.59 -5.52
CA GLN A 118 6.34 11.21 -6.63
C GLN A 118 7.69 10.53 -6.91
N LYS A 119 8.38 10.09 -5.86
CA LYS A 119 9.70 9.47 -5.98
C LYS A 119 9.64 8.01 -6.46
N TYR A 120 8.65 7.24 -6.01
CA TYR A 120 8.65 5.79 -6.15
C TYR A 120 7.50 5.23 -7.00
N LEU A 121 6.39 5.94 -7.19
CA LEU A 121 5.20 5.47 -7.93
C LEU A 121 5.14 6.07 -9.33
N SER A 122 6.12 5.76 -10.18
CA SER A 122 6.12 6.20 -11.58
C SER A 122 5.00 5.51 -12.38
N THR A 123 4.21 6.30 -13.11
CA THR A 123 3.20 5.77 -14.06
C THR A 123 3.80 5.39 -15.41
N GLU A 124 5.03 5.81 -15.70
CA GLU A 124 5.73 5.50 -16.95
C GLU A 124 6.32 4.07 -16.97
N GLN A 125 6.55 3.49 -15.79
CA GLN A 125 7.17 2.17 -15.63
C GLN A 125 6.23 1.17 -14.93
N ILE A 126 4.97 1.09 -15.38
CA ILE A 126 3.99 0.16 -14.83
C ILE A 126 3.90 -1.09 -15.69
N ALA A 127 4.04 -2.26 -15.05
CA ALA A 127 3.66 -3.54 -15.63
C ALA A 127 2.24 -3.89 -15.19
N ILE A 128 1.36 -4.18 -16.15
CA ILE A 128 -0.02 -4.61 -15.89
C ILE A 128 -0.13 -6.09 -16.27
N ALA A 129 -0.60 -6.90 -15.32
CA ALA A 129 -0.92 -8.30 -15.53
C ALA A 129 -2.41 -8.54 -15.27
N ILE A 130 -3.08 -9.21 -16.20
CA ILE A 130 -4.50 -9.55 -16.12
C ILE A 130 -4.62 -11.06 -16.22
N ALA A 131 -5.42 -11.67 -15.33
CA ALA A 131 -5.70 -13.10 -15.35
C ALA A 131 -7.21 -13.34 -15.19
N GLY A 132 -7.82 -14.03 -16.15
CA GLY A 132 -9.25 -14.35 -16.15
C GLY A 132 -9.79 -14.55 -17.57
N SER A 133 -11.12 -14.62 -17.68
CA SER A 133 -11.82 -14.65 -18.98
C SER A 133 -11.81 -13.25 -19.59
N VAL A 134 -10.69 -12.89 -20.22
CA VAL A 134 -10.55 -11.61 -20.93
C VAL A 134 -10.73 -11.89 -22.42
N ASP A 135 -11.87 -11.51 -22.98
CA ASP A 135 -12.04 -11.47 -24.43
C ASP A 135 -11.38 -10.19 -24.95
N GLY A 136 -10.32 -10.28 -25.75
CA GLY A 136 -9.83 -9.16 -26.58
C GLY A 136 -8.45 -8.56 -26.28
N TYR A 137 -7.63 -9.12 -25.39
CA TYR A 137 -6.20 -8.76 -25.33
C TYR A 137 -5.38 -9.75 -26.19
N GLN A 138 -5.09 -9.34 -27.45
CA GLN A 138 -4.00 -9.91 -28.26
C GLN A 138 -2.79 -8.99 -28.23
#